data_AF-A0A3P6TGU8-F1
#
_entry.id   AF-A0A3P6TGU8-F1
#
_cell.length_a   1.000
_cell.length_b   1.000
_cell.length_c   1.000
_cell.angle_alpha   90.00
_cell.angle_beta   90.00
_cell.angle_gamma   90.00
#
_symmetry.space_group_name_H-M   'P 1'
#
loop_
_entity.id
_entity.type
_entity.pdbx_description
1 polymer ?
#
loop_
_entity_poly.entity_id
_entity_poly.type
_entity_poly.pdbx_seq_one_letter_code
_entity_poly.pdbx_strand_id
1 'polypeptide(L)'
;MSKNPAASDIMLKYIKSNADKVLHSPHLSQYLSAMIATWRTDNRLSQYEALVSEVSPKADEAQKEIFNEYRTNLKVQVDWHTRHYRDISA
;
A
#
# COMPACT_ATOMS: atom_id res chain seq x y z
N MET A 1 10.00 -8.10 14.42
CA MET A 1 8.99 -7.06 14.68
C MET A 1 7.63 -7.57 14.19
N SER A 2 6.67 -7.79 15.08
CA SER A 2 5.33 -8.26 14.73
C SER A 2 4.61 -7.18 13.92
N LYS A 3 4.18 -7.50 12.71
CA LYS A 3 3.42 -6.57 11.88
C LYS A 3 2.04 -6.36 12.50
N ASN A 4 1.71 -5.13 12.89
CA ASN A 4 0.43 -4.80 13.56
C ASN A 4 -0.59 -4.33 12.49
N PRO A 5 -1.70 -5.07 12.26
CA PRO A 5 -2.72 -4.67 11.29
C PRO A 5 -3.27 -3.26 11.54
N ALA A 6 -3.45 -2.87 12.81
CA ALA A 6 -3.93 -1.54 13.17
C ALA A 6 -2.96 -0.43 12.75
N ALA A 7 -1.64 -0.71 12.76
CA ALA A 7 -0.64 0.25 12.31
C ALA A 7 -0.74 0.51 10.79
N SER A 8 -1.14 -0.49 9.99
CA SER A 8 -1.34 -0.32 8.55
C SER A 8 -2.53 0.61 8.24
N ASP A 9 -3.62 0.49 9.01
CA ASP A 9 -4.80 1.36 8.87
C ASP A 9 -4.50 2.80 9.31
N ILE A 10 -3.72 2.96 10.39
CA ILE A 10 -3.20 4.26 10.81
C ILE A 10 -2.34 4.88 9.71
N MET A 11 -1.49 4.08 9.06
CA MET A 11 -0.65 4.58 7.96
C MET A 11 -1.48 5.02 6.76
N LEU A 12 -2.47 4.22 6.34
CA LEU A 12 -3.41 4.61 5.29
C LEU A 12 -4.09 5.95 5.61
N LYS A 13 -4.62 6.09 6.83
CA LYS A 13 -5.26 7.33 7.28
C LYS A 13 -4.28 8.51 7.30
N TYR A 14 -3.06 8.28 7.74
CA TYR A 14 -2.02 9.31 7.82
C TYR A 14 -1.67 9.83 6.43
N ILE A 15 -1.45 8.94 5.45
CA ILE A 15 -1.13 9.33 4.06
C ILE A 15 -2.27 10.13 3.46
N LYS A 16 -3.53 9.69 3.61
CA LYS A 16 -4.71 10.46 3.15
C LYS A 16 -4.77 11.86 3.75
N SER A 17 -4.56 11.96 5.05
CA SER A 17 -4.68 13.23 5.79
C SER A 17 -3.50 14.18 5.57
N ASN A 18 -2.35 13.67 5.09
CA ASN A 18 -1.10 14.41 4.96
C ASN A 18 -0.47 14.24 3.56
N ALA A 19 -1.29 14.08 2.52
CA ALA A 19 -0.84 13.72 1.17
C ALA A 19 0.31 14.59 0.68
N ASP A 20 0.20 15.92 0.81
CA ASP A 20 1.26 16.85 0.37
C ASP A 20 2.58 16.63 1.13
N LYS A 21 2.53 16.36 2.44
CA LYS A 21 3.74 16.09 3.24
C LYS A 21 4.37 14.74 2.88
N VAL A 22 3.55 13.74 2.59
CA VAL A 22 4.02 12.40 2.25
C VAL A 22 4.62 12.36 0.86
N LEU A 23 4.00 13.03 -0.12
CA LEU A 23 4.52 13.12 -1.48
C LEU A 23 5.88 13.81 -1.53
N HIS A 24 6.02 14.96 -0.86
CA HIS A 24 7.28 15.70 -0.82
C HIS A 24 8.32 15.13 0.17
N SER A 25 8.02 14.00 0.82
CA SER A 25 8.96 13.34 1.71
C SER A 25 9.97 12.50 0.92
N PRO A 26 11.27 12.50 1.28
CA PRO A 26 12.24 11.56 0.72
C PRO A 26 11.95 10.10 1.11
N HIS A 27 10.95 9.87 1.97
CA HIS A 27 10.60 8.56 2.51
C HIS A 27 9.26 8.01 1.98
N LEU A 28 8.74 8.52 0.85
CA LEU A 28 7.48 8.05 0.24
C LEU A 28 7.41 6.51 0.18
N SER A 29 8.45 5.86 -0.34
CA SER A 29 8.53 4.41 -0.44
C SER A 29 8.45 3.70 0.93
N GLN A 30 9.02 4.30 2.00
CA GLN A 30 8.94 3.71 3.34
C GLN A 30 7.52 3.78 3.91
N TYR A 31 6.80 4.89 3.67
CA TYR A 31 5.39 5.00 4.05
C TYR A 31 4.54 3.92 3.36
N LEU A 32 4.72 3.75 2.05
CA LEU A 32 3.98 2.76 1.26
C LEU A 32 4.33 1.34 1.67
N SER A 33 5.62 1.03 1.84
CA SER A 33 6.10 -0.29 2.29
C SER A 33 5.54 -0.66 3.65
N ALA A 34 5.59 0.25 4.62
CA ALA A 34 5.04 0.02 5.95
C ALA A 34 3.52 -0.19 5.91
N MET A 35 2.81 0.58 5.08
CA MET A 35 1.35 0.45 4.92
C MET A 35 0.97 -0.92 4.33
N ILE A 36 1.61 -1.35 3.25
CA ILE A 36 1.20 -2.58 2.55
C ILE A 36 1.82 -3.86 3.11
N ALA A 37 2.72 -3.78 4.10
CA ALA A 37 3.52 -4.93 4.56
C ALA A 37 2.74 -6.19 5.00
N THR A 38 1.45 -6.06 5.31
CA THR A 38 0.56 -7.17 5.71
C THR A 38 -0.64 -7.35 4.79
N TRP A 39 -0.73 -6.56 3.73
CA TRP A 39 -1.91 -6.51 2.88
C TRP A 39 -1.85 -7.63 1.85
N ARG A 40 -2.89 -8.47 1.82
CA ARG A 40 -2.89 -9.72 1.05
C ARG A 40 -4.27 -10.18 0.60
N THR A 41 -5.22 -9.24 0.56
CA THR A 41 -6.61 -9.50 0.15
C THR A 41 -7.02 -8.50 -0.93
N ASP A 42 -7.96 -8.86 -1.79
CA ASP A 42 -8.49 -7.96 -2.82
C ASP A 42 -9.01 -6.63 -2.24
N ASN A 43 -9.69 -6.67 -1.09
CA ASN A 43 -10.15 -5.45 -0.41
C ASN A 43 -9.01 -4.47 -0.09
N ARG A 44 -7.83 -4.97 0.29
CA ARG A 44 -6.64 -4.14 0.55
C ARG A 44 -6.06 -3.58 -0.74
N LEU A 45 -6.08 -4.34 -1.84
CA LEU A 45 -5.71 -3.83 -3.15
C LEU A 45 -6.65 -2.70 -3.60
N SER A 46 -7.97 -2.86 -3.43
CA SER A 46 -8.93 -1.79 -3.73
C SER A 46 -8.73 -0.55 -2.87
N GLN A 47 -8.41 -0.71 -1.58
CA GLN A 47 -8.06 0.41 -0.70
C GLN A 47 -6.79 1.16 -1.17
N TYR A 48 -5.80 0.42 -1.65
CA TYR A 48 -4.59 1.00 -2.22
C TYR A 48 -4.90 1.79 -3.49
N GLU A 49 -5.70 1.23 -4.41
CA GLU A 49 -6.08 1.89 -5.65
C GLU A 49 -6.90 3.17 -5.39
N ALA A 50 -7.81 3.14 -4.41
CA ALA A 50 -8.54 4.32 -3.97
C ALA A 50 -7.60 5.40 -3.41
N LEU A 51 -6.63 5.02 -2.56
CA LEU A 51 -5.61 5.95 -2.07
C LEU A 51 -4.85 6.60 -3.24
N VAL A 52 -4.34 5.80 -4.17
CA VAL A 52 -3.58 6.29 -5.33
C VAL A 52 -4.44 7.24 -6.17
N SER A 53 -5.71 6.93 -6.41
CA SER A 53 -6.61 7.83 -7.14
C SER A 53 -6.81 9.17 -6.42
N GLU A 54 -6.81 9.18 -5.09
CA GLU A 54 -6.97 10.41 -4.29
C GLU A 54 -5.69 11.27 -4.31
N VAL A 55 -4.51 10.66 -4.28
CA VAL A 55 -3.23 11.38 -4.14
C VAL A 55 -2.52 11.67 -5.47
N SER A 56 -2.76 10.87 -6.51
CA SER A 56 -2.09 11.00 -7.82
C SER A 56 -2.27 12.36 -8.52
N PRO A 57 -3.39 13.10 -8.36
CA PRO A 57 -3.52 14.44 -8.95
C PRO A 57 -2.45 15.44 -8.45
N LYS A 58 -1.84 15.16 -7.30
CA LYS A 58 -0.80 15.98 -6.68
C LYS A 58 0.61 15.41 -6.88
N ALA A 59 0.72 14.24 -7.49
CA ALA A 59 1.97 13.52 -7.64
C ALA A 59 2.65 13.86 -8.99
N ASP A 60 3.97 13.94 -8.98
CA ASP A 60 4.77 13.97 -10.20
C ASP A 60 4.89 12.56 -10.82
N GLU A 61 5.49 12.47 -12.01
CA GLU A 61 5.62 11.20 -12.74
C GLU A 61 6.51 10.18 -12.01
N ALA A 62 7.54 10.63 -11.30
CA ALA A 62 8.41 9.72 -10.54
C ALA A 62 7.65 9.11 -9.35
N GLN A 63 6.84 9.91 -8.66
CA GLN A 63 5.99 9.46 -7.56
C GLN A 63 4.87 8.52 -8.05
N LYS A 64 4.29 8.78 -9.23
CA LYS A 64 3.33 7.86 -9.86
C LYS A 64 3.95 6.51 -10.19
N GLU A 65 5.21 6.50 -10.64
CA GLU A 65 5.92 5.24 -10.89
C GLU A 65 6.16 4.46 -9.60
N ILE A 66 6.52 5.15 -8.51
CA ILE A 66 6.58 4.52 -7.18
C ILE A 66 5.21 3.91 -6.81
N PHE A 67 4.10 4.62 -7.03
CA PHE A 67 2.78 4.06 -6.75
C PHE A 67 2.47 2.81 -7.59
N ASN A 68 2.90 2.76 -8.85
CA ASN A 68 2.74 1.61 -9.72
C ASN A 68 3.58 0.40 -9.27
N GLU A 69 4.81 0.64 -8.80
CA GLU A 69 5.67 -0.41 -8.25
C GLU A 69 5.00 -1.08 -7.04
N TYR A 70 4.55 -0.29 -6.07
CA TYR A 70 3.86 -0.79 -4.88
C TYR A 70 2.51 -1.45 -5.20
N ARG A 71 1.78 -0.97 -6.21
CA ARG A 71 0.58 -1.64 -6.72
C ARG A 71 0.90 -3.02 -7.25
N THR A 72 1.96 -3.15 -8.04
CA THR A 72 2.41 -4.42 -8.63
C THR A 72 2.83 -5.40 -7.54
N ASN A 73 3.63 -4.93 -6.57
CA ASN A 73 4.03 -5.74 -5.43
C ASN A 73 2.83 -6.23 -4.61
N LEU A 74 1.83 -5.36 -4.37
CA LEU A 74 0.62 -5.73 -3.66
C LEU A 74 -0.22 -6.77 -4.43
N LYS A 75 -0.35 -6.63 -5.76
CA LYS A 75 -1.01 -7.64 -6.60
C LYS A 75 -0.36 -9.00 -6.47
N VAL A 76 0.98 -9.07 -6.53
CA VAL A 76 1.72 -10.32 -6.34
C VAL A 76 1.44 -10.94 -4.95
N GLN A 77 1.39 -10.13 -3.89
CA GLN A 77 1.08 -10.60 -2.54
C GLN A 77 -0.36 -11.15 -2.42
N VAL A 78 -1.33 -10.46 -3.02
CA VAL A 78 -2.73 -10.90 -3.07
C VAL A 78 -2.86 -12.19 -3.87
N ASP A 79 -2.27 -12.27 -5.06
CA ASP A 79 -2.32 -13.46 -5.92
C ASP A 79 -1.71 -14.67 -5.22
N TRP A 80 -0.53 -14.51 -4.61
CA TRP A 80 0.12 -15.59 -3.86
C TRP A 80 -0.76 -16.06 -2.69
N HIS A 81 -1.31 -15.12 -1.92
CA HIS A 81 -2.18 -15.44 -0.80
C HIS A 81 -3.44 -16.17 -1.26
N THR A 82 -4.13 -15.67 -2.28
CA THR A 82 -5.35 -16.30 -2.82
C THR A 82 -5.09 -17.71 -3.33
N ARG A 83 -3.93 -17.97 -3.95
CA ARG A 83 -3.58 -19.30 -4.49
C ARG A 83 -3.15 -20.29 -3.41
N HIS A 84 -2.36 -19.85 -2.43
CA HIS A 84 -1.66 -20.76 -1.53
C HIS A 84 -2.17 -20.77 -0.09
N TYR A 85 -3.01 -19.81 0.32
CA TYR A 85 -3.44 -19.71 1.71
C TYR A 85 -4.15 -20.98 2.20
N ARG A 86 -4.98 -21.60 1.36
CA ARG A 86 -5.67 -22.85 1.70
C ARG A 86 -4.70 -24.01 1.98
N ASP A 87 -3.57 -24.05 1.27
CA ASP A 87 -2.60 -25.14 1.40
C ASP A 87 -1.76 -25.03 2.68
N ILE A 88 -1.57 -23.81 3.20
CA ILE A 88 -0.71 -23.53 4.37
C ILE A 88 -1.49 -23.22 5.65
N SER A 89 -2.83 -23.15 5.58
CA SER A 89 -3.71 -22.91 6.73
C SER A 89 -4.42 -24.18 7.23
N ALA A 90 -4.14 -25.33 6.61
CA ALA A 90 -4.66 -26.65 6.94
C ALA A 90 -3.87 -27.34 8.07
#